data_AF-C0MA54-F1
#
_entry.id   AF-C0MA54-F1
#
_cell.length_a   1.000
_cell.length_b   1.000
_cell.length_c   1.000
_cell.angle_alpha   90.00
_cell.angle_beta   90.00
_cell.angle_gamma   90.00
#
_symmetry.space_group_name_H-M   'P 1'
#
loop_
_entity.id
_entity.type
_entity.pdbx_description
1 polymer ?
#
loop_
_entity_poly.entity_id
_entity_poly.type
_entity_poly.pdbx_seq_one_letter_code
_entity_poly.pdbx_strand_id
1 'polypeptide(L)'
;MNKQSMTHFSKKLMKLALLGLALPLSLVSVVDTPVLNQSEKAVYANDFGSGNRASDYVPAANAWSFEAYPDYYSILGASHLNPAVFPEPSKMSYSPLDELGRTQVARGTITYHNIVMNYNVRQRFAKNQNPSGWIGNPRNVRYTIEWLDGLSYQGDFWNRSHLIADSLGGAALRVNAITGTRTQNVGGRNQRGGMRYIEQKVQQWIEQHTSAVVYYEAVPIYQANELVPRAVVVSALSSDGGLDEKVMVYNTANGYTIDYATGAFRSN
;
A
#
# COMPACT_ATOMS: atom_id res chain seq x y z
N MET A 1 16.68 -23.79 55.44
CA MET A 1 16.11 -22.52 54.94
C MET A 1 15.57 -22.75 53.53
N ASN A 2 14.27 -22.52 53.38
CA ASN A 2 13.44 -22.78 52.18
C ASN A 2 13.80 -21.89 50.98
N LYS A 3 13.70 -22.45 49.77
CA LYS A 3 13.02 -21.90 48.57
C LYS A 3 13.17 -22.91 47.41
N GLN A 4 12.16 -23.75 47.22
CA GLN A 4 11.11 -23.65 46.20
C GLN A 4 11.56 -24.04 44.78
N SER A 5 11.26 -25.31 44.48
CA SER A 5 11.19 -25.94 43.17
C SER A 5 10.09 -25.28 42.32
N MET A 6 10.43 -24.85 41.10
CA MET A 6 9.45 -24.43 40.10
C MET A 6 8.85 -25.66 39.42
N THR A 7 7.57 -25.85 39.64
CA THR A 7 6.73 -26.91 39.09
C THR A 7 6.42 -26.68 37.61
N HIS A 8 6.60 -27.73 36.82
CA HIS A 8 6.13 -27.90 35.45
C HIS A 8 4.61 -27.71 35.34
N PHE A 9 4.16 -26.81 34.48
CA PHE A 9 2.74 -26.74 34.06
C PHE A 9 2.49 -27.72 32.91
N SER A 10 1.84 -28.84 33.25
CA SER A 10 1.35 -29.85 32.32
C SER A 10 0.08 -29.36 31.61
N LYS A 11 0.07 -29.39 30.27
CA LYS A 11 -1.14 -29.17 29.45
C LYS A 11 -1.98 -30.46 29.45
N LYS A 12 -3.02 -30.51 30.28
CA LYS A 12 -4.06 -31.55 30.19
C LYS A 12 -5.09 -31.16 29.13
N LEU A 13 -5.21 -31.99 28.10
CA LEU A 13 -6.31 -31.97 27.12
C LEU A 13 -7.63 -32.31 27.83
N MET A 14 -8.65 -31.44 27.70
CA MET A 14 -10.05 -31.80 27.96
C MET A 14 -10.61 -32.55 26.75
N LYS A 15 -10.98 -33.83 26.96
CA LYS A 15 -11.85 -34.58 26.05
C LYS A 15 -13.30 -34.16 26.34
N LEU A 16 -13.96 -33.53 25.37
CA LEU A 16 -15.43 -33.38 25.40
C LEU A 16 -16.05 -34.62 24.75
N ALA A 17 -16.92 -35.28 25.50
CA ALA A 17 -17.76 -36.37 25.01
C ALA A 17 -18.93 -35.80 24.19
N LEU A 18 -19.13 -36.30 22.97
CA LEU A 18 -20.35 -36.08 22.19
C LEU A 18 -21.43 -37.02 22.72
N LEU A 19 -22.47 -36.48 23.35
CA LEU A 19 -23.75 -37.17 23.53
C LEU A 19 -24.68 -36.72 22.40
N GLY A 20 -25.16 -37.67 21.61
CA GLY A 20 -26.10 -37.43 20.52
C GLY A 20 -27.49 -37.06 21.07
N LEU A 21 -28.03 -35.95 20.58
CA LEU A 21 -29.47 -35.70 20.55
C LEU A 21 -29.90 -35.56 19.10
N ALA A 22 -30.74 -36.49 18.65
CA ALA A 22 -31.46 -36.41 17.40
C ALA A 22 -32.56 -35.35 17.52
N LEU A 23 -32.49 -34.31 16.69
CA LEU A 23 -33.55 -33.33 16.47
C LEU A 23 -34.21 -33.61 15.10
N PRO A 24 -35.52 -33.41 14.97
CA PRO A 24 -36.24 -33.69 13.72
C PRO A 24 -35.82 -32.71 12.63
N LEU A 25 -35.54 -33.24 11.44
CA LEU A 25 -35.33 -32.47 10.22
C LEU A 25 -36.64 -31.74 9.86
N SER A 26 -36.75 -30.46 10.25
CA SER A 26 -37.66 -29.54 9.58
C SER A 26 -37.00 -29.11 8.27
N LEU A 27 -37.74 -29.23 7.17
CA LEU A 27 -37.33 -28.67 5.88
C LEU A 27 -37.11 -27.16 6.05
N VAL A 28 -35.85 -26.75 6.08
CA VAL A 28 -35.48 -25.36 5.87
C VAL A 28 -35.69 -25.11 4.38
N SER A 29 -36.73 -24.32 4.05
CA SER A 29 -36.81 -23.68 2.75
C SER A 29 -35.51 -22.92 2.54
N VAL A 30 -34.80 -23.25 1.45
CA VAL A 30 -33.67 -22.48 0.97
C VAL A 30 -34.20 -21.07 0.74
N VAL A 31 -33.91 -20.17 1.68
CA VAL A 31 -34.06 -18.74 1.42
C VAL A 31 -32.97 -18.47 0.40
N ASP A 32 -33.39 -18.27 -0.85
CA ASP A 32 -32.51 -17.79 -1.91
C ASP A 32 -31.78 -16.58 -1.35
N THR A 33 -30.49 -16.77 -1.04
CA THR A 33 -29.60 -15.64 -0.82
C THR A 33 -29.72 -14.81 -2.08
N PRO A 34 -29.99 -13.50 -1.98
CA PRO A 34 -30.04 -12.67 -3.17
C PRO A 34 -28.68 -12.83 -3.84
N VAL A 35 -28.69 -13.45 -5.02
CA VAL A 35 -27.57 -13.41 -5.95
C VAL A 35 -27.38 -11.93 -6.19
N LEU A 36 -26.36 -11.36 -5.54
CA LEU A 36 -25.94 -9.99 -5.76
C LEU A 36 -25.81 -9.83 -7.27
N ASN A 37 -26.71 -9.00 -7.78
CA ASN A 37 -26.87 -8.73 -9.19
C ASN A 37 -25.49 -8.34 -9.73
N GLN A 38 -24.94 -9.11 -10.68
CA GLN A 38 -23.67 -8.83 -11.35
C GLN A 38 -23.77 -7.61 -12.30
N SER A 39 -24.55 -6.60 -11.93
CA SER A 39 -24.80 -5.39 -12.71
C SER A 39 -24.10 -4.15 -12.16
N GLU A 40 -23.36 -4.24 -11.06
CA GLU A 40 -22.30 -3.28 -10.75
C GLU A 40 -20.96 -3.87 -11.18
N LYS A 41 -20.69 -3.84 -12.49
CA LYS A 41 -19.32 -3.99 -12.97
C LYS A 41 -18.49 -2.91 -12.30
N ALA A 42 -17.61 -3.35 -11.41
CA ALA A 42 -16.51 -2.59 -10.84
C ALA A 42 -15.97 -1.55 -11.83
N VAL A 43 -16.23 -0.27 -11.55
CA VAL A 43 -15.59 0.88 -12.23
C VAL A 43 -14.10 1.00 -11.85
N TYR A 44 -13.55 0.01 -11.13
CA TYR A 44 -12.19 0.04 -10.58
C TYR A 44 -11.10 -0.39 -11.57
N ALA A 45 -11.10 0.18 -12.78
CA ALA A 45 -9.98 0.13 -13.71
C ALA A 45 -9.25 1.48 -13.69
N ASN A 46 -8.26 1.64 -12.78
CA ASN A 46 -7.35 2.81 -12.71
C ASN A 46 -8.01 4.21 -12.82
N ASP A 47 -9.27 4.31 -12.42
CA ASP A 47 -10.01 5.57 -12.37
C ASP A 47 -9.80 6.21 -11.00
N PHE A 48 -9.49 7.49 -10.98
CA PHE A 48 -9.43 8.24 -9.74
C PHE A 48 -10.85 8.45 -9.22
N GLY A 49 -11.02 8.55 -7.90
CA GLY A 49 -12.32 8.95 -7.31
C GLY A 49 -12.85 10.33 -7.74
N SER A 50 -12.12 11.04 -8.61
CA SER A 50 -12.37 12.39 -9.13
C SER A 50 -12.68 12.46 -10.63
N GLY A 51 -12.74 11.31 -11.33
CA GLY A 51 -13.05 11.25 -12.78
C GLY A 51 -11.86 11.48 -13.71
N ASN A 52 -10.65 11.68 -13.18
CA ASN A 52 -9.41 11.62 -13.95
C ASN A 52 -9.00 10.17 -14.19
N ARG A 53 -8.28 9.90 -15.28
CA ARG A 53 -7.76 8.56 -15.60
C ARG A 53 -6.27 8.47 -15.23
N ALA A 54 -5.80 7.30 -14.80
CA ALA A 54 -4.34 7.08 -14.60
C ALA A 54 -3.48 7.43 -15.82
N SER A 55 -4.01 7.23 -17.04
CA SER A 55 -3.32 7.60 -18.28
C SER A 55 -2.93 9.07 -18.35
N ASP A 56 -3.72 9.95 -17.73
CA ASP A 56 -3.55 11.40 -17.81
C ASP A 56 -2.29 11.86 -17.07
N TYR A 57 -1.79 11.02 -16.15
CA TYR A 57 -0.59 11.27 -15.35
C TYR A 57 0.68 10.69 -15.95
N VAL A 58 0.60 9.90 -17.03
CA VAL A 58 1.79 9.28 -17.66
C VAL A 58 2.83 10.31 -18.11
N PRO A 59 2.48 11.44 -18.77
CA PRO A 59 3.47 12.44 -19.14
C PRO A 59 4.22 13.01 -17.93
N ALA A 60 3.50 13.33 -16.85
CA ALA A 60 4.09 13.83 -15.61
C ALA A 60 4.97 12.77 -14.93
N ALA A 61 4.52 11.51 -14.90
CA ALA A 61 5.30 10.40 -14.33
C ALA A 61 6.65 10.18 -15.05
N ASN A 62 6.71 10.48 -16.36
CA ASN A 62 7.94 10.40 -17.15
C ASN A 62 8.82 11.67 -17.06
N ALA A 63 8.34 12.76 -16.47
CA ALA A 63 9.03 14.04 -16.41
C ALA A 63 9.96 14.19 -15.19
N TRP A 64 10.19 13.11 -14.43
CA TRP A 64 11.10 13.16 -13.28
C TRP A 64 12.52 13.52 -13.70
N SER A 65 13.12 14.47 -12.98
CA SER A 65 14.56 14.65 -12.91
C SER A 65 14.99 14.78 -11.46
N PHE A 66 16.25 14.42 -11.18
CA PHE A 66 16.80 14.51 -9.84
C PHE A 66 16.89 15.96 -9.36
N GLU A 67 17.16 16.89 -10.26
CA GLU A 67 17.27 18.32 -9.98
C GLU A 67 15.93 18.93 -9.56
N ALA A 68 14.84 18.51 -10.20
CA ALA A 68 13.50 19.03 -9.90
C ALA A 68 12.88 18.36 -8.67
N TYR A 69 13.07 17.04 -8.52
CA TYR A 69 12.39 16.23 -7.51
C TYR A 69 13.37 15.29 -6.78
N PRO A 70 14.34 15.83 -6.01
CA PRO A 70 15.37 15.03 -5.35
C PRO A 70 14.82 14.12 -4.23
N ASP A 71 13.63 14.42 -3.73
CA ASP A 71 12.90 13.58 -2.76
C ASP A 71 11.90 12.62 -3.41
N TYR A 72 11.92 12.48 -4.74
CA TYR A 72 11.15 11.47 -5.49
C TYR A 72 9.63 11.62 -5.36
N TYR A 73 9.14 12.84 -5.08
CA TYR A 73 7.73 13.18 -5.20
C TYR A 73 7.56 14.61 -5.73
N SER A 74 6.34 14.93 -6.18
CA SER A 74 5.89 16.30 -6.46
C SER A 74 4.48 16.51 -5.92
N ILE A 75 4.14 17.74 -5.55
CA ILE A 75 2.80 18.12 -5.09
C ILE A 75 1.98 18.55 -6.31
N LEU A 76 0.80 17.95 -6.48
CA LEU A 76 -0.11 18.17 -7.59
C LEU A 76 -1.29 19.11 -7.24
N GLY A 77 -1.41 19.51 -5.97
CA GLY A 77 -2.48 20.38 -5.47
C GLY A 77 -3.45 19.63 -4.56
N ALA A 78 -4.73 19.99 -4.61
CA ALA A 78 -5.77 19.37 -3.79
C ALA A 78 -6.03 17.90 -4.18
N SER A 79 -6.54 17.12 -3.23
CA SER A 79 -6.85 15.70 -3.39
C SER A 79 -7.95 15.47 -4.44
N HIS A 80 -8.95 16.36 -4.47
CA HIS A 80 -10.19 16.22 -5.24
C HIS A 80 -10.96 14.93 -4.94
N LEU A 81 -10.74 14.33 -3.78
CA LEU A 81 -11.40 13.08 -3.42
C LEU A 81 -12.90 13.30 -3.16
N ASN A 82 -13.70 12.32 -3.57
CA ASN A 82 -15.10 12.20 -3.15
C ASN A 82 -15.18 11.20 -1.98
N PRO A 83 -15.41 11.65 -0.74
CA PRO A 83 -15.55 10.76 0.42
C PRO A 83 -16.56 9.62 0.25
N ALA A 84 -17.60 9.80 -0.57
CA ALA A 84 -18.67 8.81 -0.74
C ALA A 84 -18.22 7.49 -1.41
N VAL A 85 -17.05 7.47 -2.07
CA VAL A 85 -16.53 6.28 -2.76
C VAL A 85 -15.50 5.49 -1.93
N PHE A 86 -15.29 5.90 -0.68
CA PHE A 86 -14.36 5.27 0.25
C PHE A 86 -15.06 4.26 1.15
N PRO A 87 -14.34 3.23 1.62
CA PRO A 87 -14.92 2.25 2.54
C PRO A 87 -15.19 2.87 3.93
N GLU A 88 -15.93 2.15 4.77
CA GLU A 88 -16.19 2.58 6.15
C GLU A 88 -14.91 2.90 6.95
N PRO A 89 -14.98 3.73 8.01
CA PRO A 89 -13.84 4.01 8.87
C PRO A 89 -13.08 2.76 9.33
N SER A 90 -11.75 2.84 9.29
CA SER A 90 -10.81 1.75 9.57
C SER A 90 -10.80 0.60 8.56
N LYS A 91 -11.49 0.72 7.43
CA LYS A 91 -11.46 -0.27 6.35
C LYS A 91 -10.60 0.20 5.19
N MET A 92 -10.09 -0.80 4.47
CA MET A 92 -9.32 -0.66 3.24
C MET A 92 -10.02 -1.43 2.14
N SER A 93 -9.96 -0.92 0.92
CA SER A 93 -10.39 -1.59 -0.30
C SER A 93 -9.20 -1.65 -1.25
N TYR A 94 -8.93 -2.85 -1.76
CA TYR A 94 -7.90 -3.08 -2.77
C TYR A 94 -8.57 -3.60 -4.03
N SER A 95 -8.29 -2.95 -5.15
CA SER A 95 -8.75 -3.43 -6.44
C SER A 95 -8.13 -4.80 -6.77
N PRO A 96 -8.85 -5.66 -7.51
CA PRO A 96 -8.24 -6.88 -8.03
C PRO A 96 -7.03 -6.53 -8.91
N LEU A 97 -6.12 -7.49 -9.06
CA LEU A 97 -5.06 -7.36 -10.06
C LEU A 97 -5.71 -7.31 -11.46
N ASP A 98 -5.11 -6.54 -12.37
CA ASP A 98 -5.55 -6.56 -13.76
C ASP A 98 -5.08 -7.83 -14.51
N GLU A 99 -5.39 -7.91 -15.80
CA GLU A 99 -5.06 -9.04 -16.67
C GLU A 99 -3.56 -9.32 -16.80
N LEU A 100 -2.71 -8.32 -16.55
CA LEU A 100 -1.25 -8.46 -16.52
C LEU A 100 -0.73 -8.80 -15.11
N GLY A 101 -1.63 -9.00 -14.14
CA GLY A 101 -1.32 -9.27 -12.76
C GLY A 101 -0.77 -8.05 -12.01
N ARG A 102 -1.06 -6.84 -12.50
CA ARG A 102 -0.58 -5.58 -11.94
C ARG A 102 -1.51 -5.09 -10.84
N THR A 103 -0.91 -4.55 -9.80
CA THR A 103 -1.62 -3.91 -8.69
C THR A 103 -2.34 -2.67 -9.17
N GLN A 104 -3.60 -2.51 -8.77
CA GLN A 104 -4.45 -1.39 -9.17
C GLN A 104 -4.73 -0.48 -7.96
N VAL A 105 -5.78 0.34 -8.04
CA VAL A 105 -6.15 1.34 -7.01
C VAL A 105 -6.35 0.72 -5.63
N ALA A 106 -5.81 1.36 -4.59
CA ALA A 106 -6.09 1.09 -3.19
C ALA A 106 -6.74 2.32 -2.53
N ARG A 107 -7.77 2.10 -1.71
CA ARG A 107 -8.44 3.13 -0.91
C ARG A 107 -8.52 2.74 0.55
N GLY A 108 -8.42 3.72 1.44
CA GLY A 108 -8.58 3.53 2.87
C GLY A 108 -9.26 4.73 3.53
N THR A 109 -10.07 4.45 4.54
CA THR A 109 -10.57 5.49 5.47
C THR A 109 -9.81 5.33 6.77
N ILE A 110 -8.69 6.04 6.86
CA ILE A 110 -7.69 5.89 7.92
C ILE A 110 -8.17 6.62 9.17
N THR A 111 -8.11 5.94 10.31
CA THR A 111 -8.46 6.51 11.62
C THR A 111 -7.29 6.38 12.60
N TYR A 112 -7.42 7.04 13.76
CA TYR A 112 -6.47 6.88 14.86
C TYR A 112 -6.30 5.40 15.28
N HIS A 113 -7.38 4.60 15.22
CA HIS A 113 -7.31 3.18 15.53
C HIS A 113 -6.34 2.42 14.61
N ASN A 114 -6.31 2.74 13.31
CA ASN A 114 -5.37 2.10 12.39
C ASN A 114 -3.92 2.41 12.75
N ILE A 115 -3.62 3.65 13.15
CA ILE A 115 -2.26 4.07 13.53
C ILE A 115 -1.81 3.33 14.80
N VAL A 116 -2.61 3.37 15.87
CA VAL A 116 -2.20 2.83 17.17
C VAL A 116 -2.02 1.31 17.14
N MET A 117 -2.86 0.60 16.39
CA MET A 117 -2.77 -0.86 16.26
C MET A 117 -1.56 -1.32 15.45
N ASN A 118 -0.95 -0.43 14.66
CA ASN A 118 0.19 -0.74 13.81
C ASN A 118 1.49 -0.06 14.25
N TYR A 119 1.52 0.59 15.43
CA TYR A 119 2.78 1.02 16.01
C TYR A 119 3.72 -0.16 16.21
N ASN A 120 4.91 -0.06 15.62
CA ASN A 120 5.95 -1.10 15.66
C ASN A 120 5.52 -2.47 15.12
N VAL A 121 4.36 -2.56 14.47
CA VAL A 121 3.99 -3.72 13.67
C VAL A 121 4.77 -3.64 12.37
N ARG A 122 5.20 -4.82 11.90
CA ARG A 122 5.74 -5.01 10.55
C ARG A 122 5.19 -6.30 10.01
N GLN A 123 4.16 -6.19 9.19
CA GLN A 123 3.67 -7.36 8.46
C GLN A 123 4.73 -7.85 7.47
N ARG A 124 4.80 -9.17 7.30
CA ARG A 124 5.69 -9.82 6.33
C ARG A 124 4.87 -10.29 5.14
N PHE A 125 5.32 -9.93 3.95
CA PHE A 125 4.79 -10.53 2.73
C PHE A 125 5.00 -12.04 2.75
N ALA A 126 3.91 -12.79 2.60
CA ALA A 126 3.96 -14.24 2.47
C ALA A 126 4.60 -14.67 1.14
N LYS A 127 4.90 -15.97 1.03
CA LYS A 127 5.31 -16.57 -0.25
C LYS A 127 4.25 -16.26 -1.33
N ASN A 128 4.70 -15.95 -2.54
CA ASN A 128 3.86 -15.58 -3.70
C ASN A 128 3.17 -14.21 -3.64
N GLN A 129 3.51 -13.34 -2.68
CA GLN A 129 3.00 -11.96 -2.62
C GLN A 129 3.91 -10.95 -3.35
N ASN A 130 4.70 -11.40 -4.32
CA ASN A 130 5.52 -10.49 -5.13
C ASN A 130 4.63 -9.77 -6.16
N PRO A 131 4.79 -8.44 -6.33
CA PRO A 131 4.07 -7.67 -7.34
C PRO A 131 4.53 -7.98 -8.77
N SER A 132 3.81 -7.47 -9.75
CA SER A 132 4.21 -7.52 -11.17
C SER A 132 5.58 -6.88 -11.39
N GLY A 133 6.36 -7.43 -12.32
CA GLY A 133 7.72 -6.94 -12.62
C GLY A 133 8.75 -7.19 -11.51
N TRP A 134 8.41 -7.96 -10.47
CA TRP A 134 9.35 -8.23 -9.38
C TRP A 134 10.45 -9.21 -9.79
N ILE A 135 11.66 -8.69 -9.99
CA ILE A 135 12.86 -9.51 -10.25
C ILE A 135 13.68 -9.82 -8.99
N GLY A 136 13.30 -9.23 -7.84
CA GLY A 136 14.00 -9.37 -6.56
C GLY A 136 15.30 -8.58 -6.46
N ASN A 137 16.00 -8.77 -5.34
CA ASN A 137 17.33 -8.23 -5.10
C ASN A 137 18.31 -9.40 -4.98
N PRO A 138 19.40 -9.44 -5.77
CA PRO A 138 20.44 -10.45 -5.61
C PRO A 138 21.05 -10.38 -4.21
N ARG A 139 21.37 -11.54 -3.63
CA ARG A 139 22.05 -11.58 -2.32
C ARG A 139 23.44 -10.97 -2.45
N ASN A 140 23.84 -10.22 -1.43
CA ASN A 140 25.16 -9.58 -1.31
C ASN A 140 25.48 -8.54 -2.39
N VAL A 141 24.50 -8.12 -3.19
CA VAL A 141 24.64 -6.98 -4.11
C VAL A 141 24.00 -5.77 -3.46
N ARG A 142 24.71 -4.64 -3.50
CA ARG A 142 24.27 -3.36 -2.96
C ARG A 142 24.41 -2.31 -4.05
N TYR A 143 23.38 -1.50 -4.20
CA TYR A 143 23.29 -0.43 -5.18
C TYR A 143 23.48 0.89 -4.47
N THR A 144 24.37 1.73 -5.01
CA THR A 144 24.55 3.11 -4.55
C THR A 144 23.61 4.01 -5.35
N ILE A 145 22.76 4.76 -4.66
CA ILE A 145 21.90 5.80 -5.25
C ILE A 145 22.31 7.13 -4.62
N GLU A 146 22.93 7.98 -5.42
CA GLU A 146 23.38 9.31 -5.01
C GLU A 146 22.19 10.23 -4.71
N TRP A 147 22.36 11.06 -3.69
CA TRP A 147 21.40 12.04 -3.22
C TRP A 147 22.11 13.38 -2.96
N LEU A 148 21.40 14.33 -2.35
CA LEU A 148 21.90 15.68 -2.07
C LEU A 148 23.12 15.68 -1.14
N ASP A 149 23.93 16.73 -1.26
CA ASP A 149 25.09 17.03 -0.40
C ASP A 149 26.14 15.89 -0.34
N GLY A 150 26.28 15.14 -1.44
CA GLY A 150 27.21 14.02 -1.53
C GLY A 150 26.81 12.81 -0.66
N LEU A 151 25.59 12.79 -0.16
CA LEU A 151 25.04 11.65 0.58
C LEU A 151 24.49 10.61 -0.39
N SER A 152 24.59 9.34 -0.03
CA SER A 152 24.03 8.26 -0.84
C SER A 152 23.34 7.18 -0.01
N TYR A 153 22.37 6.53 -0.63
CA TYR A 153 21.82 5.27 -0.16
C TYR A 153 22.67 4.12 -0.69
N GLN A 154 22.92 3.11 0.15
CA GLN A 154 23.52 1.84 -0.27
C GLN A 154 22.66 0.67 0.22
N GLY A 155 22.15 -0.13 -0.71
CA GLY A 155 21.25 -1.23 -0.33
C GLY A 155 20.57 -1.94 -1.50
N ASP A 156 19.41 -2.51 -1.20
CA ASP A 156 18.53 -3.16 -2.16
C ASP A 156 17.92 -2.11 -3.10
N PHE A 157 17.80 -2.44 -4.39
CA PHE A 157 17.18 -1.54 -5.37
C PHE A 157 15.65 -1.57 -5.26
N TRP A 158 15.08 -2.78 -5.27
CA TRP A 158 13.64 -2.98 -5.26
C TRP A 158 13.09 -3.17 -3.84
N ASN A 159 11.93 -2.57 -3.59
CA ASN A 159 11.10 -2.80 -2.43
C ASN A 159 9.73 -3.30 -2.89
N ARG A 160 9.11 -4.17 -2.09
CA ARG A 160 7.65 -4.37 -2.18
C ARG A 160 7.03 -3.13 -1.53
N SER A 161 6.94 -2.06 -2.31
CA SER A 161 6.45 -0.78 -1.80
C SER A 161 4.94 -0.83 -1.70
N HIS A 162 4.41 -0.49 -0.53
CA HIS A 162 2.97 -0.55 -0.30
C HIS A 162 2.27 0.64 -0.97
N LEU A 163 1.01 0.45 -1.39
CA LEU A 163 0.15 1.57 -1.77
C LEU A 163 -0.43 2.26 -0.52
N ILE A 164 -0.88 1.45 0.45
CA ILE A 164 -1.24 1.89 1.79
C ILE A 164 -0.25 1.26 2.77
N ALA A 165 0.51 2.09 3.49
CA ALA A 165 1.54 1.64 4.42
C ALA A 165 1.00 0.77 5.56
N ASP A 166 1.84 -0.12 6.06
CA ASP A 166 1.58 -0.88 7.29
C ASP A 166 1.28 0.04 8.48
N SER A 167 1.99 1.17 8.59
CA SER A 167 1.75 2.19 9.63
C SER A 167 0.37 2.87 9.54
N LEU A 168 -0.28 2.80 8.38
CA LEU A 168 -1.65 3.28 8.16
C LEU A 168 -2.68 2.14 8.24
N GLY A 169 -2.27 0.92 8.53
CA GLY A 169 -3.13 -0.28 8.59
C GLY A 169 -3.26 -1.03 7.25
N GLY A 170 -2.40 -0.75 6.29
CA GLY A 170 -2.32 -1.48 5.03
C GLY A 170 -1.84 -2.92 5.23
N ALA A 171 -2.33 -3.84 4.39
CA ALA A 171 -1.98 -5.25 4.46
C ALA A 171 -0.74 -5.57 3.61
N ALA A 172 0.11 -6.50 4.06
CA ALA A 172 1.26 -7.00 3.30
C ALA A 172 0.84 -8.02 2.23
N LEU A 173 0.05 -7.56 1.25
CA LEU A 173 -0.51 -8.36 0.16
C LEU A 173 -0.08 -7.81 -1.20
N ARG A 174 -0.03 -8.68 -2.21
CA ARG A 174 0.32 -8.33 -3.59
C ARG A 174 -0.57 -7.22 -4.15
N VAL A 175 -1.87 -7.25 -3.85
CA VAL A 175 -2.86 -6.23 -4.25
C VAL A 175 -2.67 -4.86 -3.58
N ASN A 176 -1.75 -4.76 -2.62
CA ASN A 176 -1.39 -3.51 -1.95
C ASN A 176 0.11 -3.20 -2.13
N ALA A 177 0.79 -3.84 -3.08
CA ALA A 177 2.21 -3.60 -3.28
C ALA A 177 2.57 -3.49 -4.76
N ILE A 178 3.58 -2.68 -5.05
CA ILE A 178 4.21 -2.57 -6.37
C ILE A 178 5.69 -2.91 -6.28
N THR A 179 6.31 -3.19 -7.43
CA THR A 179 7.76 -3.21 -7.57
C THR A 179 8.23 -1.75 -7.57
N GLY A 180 8.50 -1.21 -6.38
CA GLY A 180 8.90 0.18 -6.19
C GLY A 180 10.40 0.28 -5.90
N THR A 181 11.10 1.27 -6.46
CA THR A 181 12.48 1.52 -6.07
C THR A 181 12.56 1.87 -4.58
N ARG A 182 13.74 1.71 -3.98
CA ARG A 182 13.99 2.15 -2.61
C ARG A 182 13.57 3.62 -2.40
N THR A 183 13.88 4.46 -3.38
CA THR A 183 13.64 5.90 -3.39
C THR A 183 12.17 6.23 -3.65
N GLN A 184 11.45 5.45 -4.45
CA GLN A 184 10.00 5.56 -4.55
C GLN A 184 9.34 5.25 -3.20
N ASN A 185 9.86 4.26 -2.46
CA ASN A 185 9.28 3.85 -1.19
C ASN A 185 9.49 4.89 -0.08
N VAL A 186 10.67 5.52 0.04
CA VAL A 186 10.93 6.48 1.16
C VAL A 186 11.69 7.76 0.80
N GLY A 187 11.95 8.01 -0.48
CA GLY A 187 12.73 9.14 -0.95
C GLY A 187 14.23 8.99 -0.75
N GLY A 188 14.89 10.12 -0.57
CA GLY A 188 16.34 10.24 -0.41
C GLY A 188 16.90 9.66 0.88
N ARG A 189 18.14 10.05 1.21
CA ARG A 189 18.88 9.45 2.34
C ARG A 189 18.22 9.69 3.69
N ASN A 190 17.53 10.82 3.85
CA ASN A 190 16.79 11.20 5.07
C ASN A 190 15.52 10.35 5.31
N GLN A 191 15.09 9.57 4.32
CA GLN A 191 13.86 8.79 4.32
C GLN A 191 12.59 9.62 4.60
N ARG A 192 12.48 10.81 4.02
CA ARG A 192 11.33 11.73 4.16
C ARG A 192 10.66 12.09 2.83
N GLY A 193 11.01 11.38 1.76
CA GLY A 193 10.40 11.55 0.44
C GLY A 193 9.63 10.31 0.01
N GLY A 194 9.45 10.13 -1.30
CA GLY A 194 8.72 8.99 -1.86
C GLY A 194 7.30 8.88 -1.28
N MET A 195 6.80 7.64 -1.14
CA MET A 195 5.53 7.36 -0.46
C MET A 195 5.53 7.83 0.99
N ARG A 196 6.70 7.69 1.66
CA ARG A 196 6.85 8.03 3.07
C ARG A 196 6.53 9.49 3.40
N TYR A 197 6.70 10.41 2.46
CA TYR A 197 6.31 11.81 2.63
C TYR A 197 4.83 11.93 3.05
N ILE A 198 3.92 11.45 2.20
CA ILE A 198 2.49 11.60 2.41
C ILE A 198 2.00 10.65 3.51
N GLU A 199 2.59 9.47 3.64
CA GLU A 199 2.28 8.53 4.74
C GLU A 199 2.56 9.14 6.11
N GLN A 200 3.71 9.80 6.29
CA GLN A 200 4.05 10.48 7.54
C GLN A 200 3.15 11.67 7.80
N LYS A 201 2.80 12.43 6.76
CA LYS A 201 1.88 13.57 6.88
C LYS A 201 0.50 13.13 7.36
N VAL A 202 -0.05 12.07 6.76
CA VAL A 202 -1.33 11.47 7.17
C VAL A 202 -1.27 10.93 8.60
N GLN A 203 -0.21 10.18 8.93
CA GLN A 203 -0.02 9.66 10.27
C GLN A 203 0.00 10.77 11.33
N GLN A 204 0.84 11.79 11.13
CA GLN A 204 0.98 12.92 12.05
C GLN A 204 -0.32 13.72 12.17
N TRP A 205 -1.04 13.92 11.06
CA TRP A 205 -2.34 14.60 11.07
C TRP A 205 -3.34 13.87 11.97
N ILE A 206 -3.49 12.56 11.79
CA ILE A 206 -4.42 11.74 12.57
C ILE A 206 -4.03 11.69 14.05
N GLU A 207 -2.73 11.62 14.36
CA GLU A 207 -2.23 11.65 15.75
C GLU A 207 -2.59 12.96 16.47
N GLN A 208 -2.72 14.06 15.74
CA GLN A 208 -3.13 15.37 16.26
C GLN A 208 -4.66 15.57 16.27
N HIS A 209 -5.39 14.82 15.44
CA HIS A 209 -6.84 14.96 15.23
C HIS A 209 -7.53 13.60 15.39
N THR A 210 -7.48 13.03 16.60
CA THR A 210 -7.83 11.61 16.84
C THR A 210 -9.30 11.24 16.59
N SER A 211 -10.20 12.22 16.50
CA SER A 211 -11.62 12.04 16.13
C SER A 211 -11.89 12.16 14.63
N ALA A 212 -10.94 12.66 13.84
CA ALA A 212 -11.07 12.79 12.39
C ALA A 212 -10.66 11.50 11.67
N VAL A 213 -11.08 11.38 10.41
CA VAL A 213 -10.59 10.35 9.49
C VAL A 213 -9.86 11.00 8.32
N VAL A 214 -9.00 10.23 7.65
CA VAL A 214 -8.38 10.62 6.37
C VAL A 214 -8.77 9.62 5.29
N TYR A 215 -9.42 10.12 4.24
CA TYR A 215 -9.64 9.39 2.99
C TYR A 215 -8.34 9.36 2.21
N TYR A 216 -7.82 8.18 1.93
CA TYR A 216 -6.51 7.97 1.31
C TYR A 216 -6.64 7.06 0.09
N GLU A 217 -6.27 7.57 -1.09
CA GLU A 217 -6.27 6.83 -2.35
C GLU A 217 -4.85 6.79 -2.93
N ALA A 218 -4.41 5.60 -3.36
CA ALA A 218 -3.15 5.41 -4.06
C ALA A 218 -3.39 4.69 -5.40
N VAL A 219 -2.96 5.31 -6.49
CA VAL A 219 -3.18 4.86 -7.88
C VAL A 219 -1.83 4.66 -8.58
N PRO A 220 -1.42 3.42 -8.87
CA PRO A 220 -0.25 3.16 -9.69
C PRO A 220 -0.45 3.65 -11.14
N ILE A 221 0.56 4.32 -11.69
CA ILE A 221 0.53 4.85 -13.05
C ILE A 221 1.40 3.97 -13.95
N TYR A 222 0.76 3.21 -14.83
CA TYR A 222 1.44 2.36 -15.83
C TYR A 222 1.37 3.01 -17.21
N GLN A 223 2.42 2.85 -18.01
CA GLN A 223 2.38 3.17 -19.43
C GLN A 223 2.17 1.89 -20.24
N ALA A 224 1.06 1.82 -20.98
CA ALA A 224 0.68 0.65 -21.77
C ALA A 224 0.75 -0.67 -20.97
N ASN A 225 1.53 -1.64 -21.45
CA ASN A 225 1.63 -3.00 -20.88
C ASN A 225 2.80 -3.16 -19.89
N GLU A 226 3.36 -2.06 -19.39
CA GLU A 226 4.43 -2.13 -18.39
C GLU A 226 3.97 -2.83 -17.11
N LEU A 227 4.84 -3.68 -16.56
CA LEU A 227 4.58 -4.44 -15.33
C LEU A 227 4.96 -3.66 -14.06
N VAL A 228 5.87 -2.70 -14.20
CA VAL A 228 6.30 -1.81 -13.12
C VAL A 228 5.68 -0.43 -13.39
N PRO A 229 5.03 0.21 -12.40
CA PRO A 229 4.44 1.53 -12.62
C PRO A 229 5.55 2.59 -12.71
N ARG A 230 5.34 3.63 -13.51
CA ARG A 230 6.20 4.82 -13.63
C ARG A 230 6.17 5.68 -12.38
N ALA A 231 5.02 5.74 -11.73
CA ALA A 231 4.80 6.48 -10.50
C ALA A 231 3.58 5.94 -9.75
N VAL A 232 3.32 6.48 -8.56
CA VAL A 232 2.05 6.32 -7.84
C VAL A 232 1.52 7.71 -7.55
N VAL A 233 0.27 7.98 -7.93
CA VAL A 233 -0.42 9.19 -7.46
C VAL A 233 -1.12 8.86 -6.16
N VAL A 234 -0.89 9.68 -5.14
CA VAL A 234 -1.53 9.53 -3.83
C VAL A 234 -2.35 10.78 -3.54
N SER A 235 -3.58 10.59 -3.09
CA SER A 235 -4.48 11.67 -2.67
C SER A 235 -4.92 11.43 -1.22
N ALA A 236 -4.90 12.46 -0.40
CA ALA A 236 -5.31 12.42 1.01
C ALA A 236 -6.23 13.60 1.34
N LEU A 237 -7.39 13.31 1.94
CA LEU A 237 -8.37 14.29 2.40
C LEU A 237 -8.82 13.97 3.82
N SER A 238 -8.62 14.86 4.79
CA SER A 238 -9.19 14.71 6.12
C SER A 238 -10.66 15.10 6.14
N SER A 239 -11.44 14.48 7.04
CA SER A 239 -12.87 14.75 7.19
C SER A 239 -13.20 16.18 7.66
N ASP A 240 -12.22 16.87 8.24
CA ASP A 240 -12.31 18.28 8.64
C ASP A 240 -11.74 19.25 7.59
N GLY A 241 -11.18 18.74 6.48
CA GLY A 241 -10.60 19.53 5.39
C GLY A 241 -9.24 20.16 5.68
N GLY A 242 -8.63 19.93 6.86
CA GLY A 242 -7.33 20.51 7.19
C GLY A 242 -6.13 19.86 6.51
N LEU A 243 -6.28 18.61 6.04
CA LEU A 243 -5.37 17.94 5.11
C LEU A 243 -6.10 17.71 3.80
N ASP A 244 -5.66 18.35 2.72
CA ASP A 244 -6.19 18.16 1.37
C ASP A 244 -5.05 18.24 0.36
N GLU A 245 -4.50 17.09 -0.03
CA GLU A 245 -3.30 17.06 -0.86
C GLU A 245 -3.29 15.88 -1.83
N LYS A 246 -2.72 16.12 -3.01
CA LYS A 246 -2.40 15.14 -4.02
C LYS A 246 -0.91 15.22 -4.35
N VAL A 247 -0.26 14.07 -4.42
CA VAL A 247 1.17 13.96 -4.78
C VAL A 247 1.39 12.92 -5.86
N MET A 248 2.37 13.18 -6.74
CA MET A 248 2.97 12.16 -7.61
C MET A 248 4.21 11.64 -6.92
N VAL A 249 4.33 10.31 -6.77
CA VAL A 249 5.50 9.64 -6.21
C VAL A 249 6.22 8.87 -7.32
N TYR A 250 7.42 9.29 -7.69
CA TYR A 250 8.14 8.77 -8.85
C TYR A 250 8.79 7.43 -8.57
N ASN A 251 8.61 6.47 -9.48
CA ASN A 251 9.26 5.16 -9.39
C ASN A 251 10.63 5.13 -10.05
N THR A 252 11.51 6.03 -9.62
CA THR A 252 12.81 6.30 -10.22
C THR A 252 13.93 6.13 -9.19
N ALA A 253 15.17 6.04 -9.65
CA ALA A 253 16.36 6.01 -8.83
C ALA A 253 17.48 6.78 -9.54
N ASN A 254 18.04 7.80 -8.90
CA ASN A 254 19.09 8.62 -9.49
C ASN A 254 20.30 7.77 -9.92
N GLY A 255 20.79 8.01 -11.13
CA GLY A 255 21.89 7.25 -11.75
C GLY A 255 21.50 5.90 -12.36
N TYR A 256 20.20 5.56 -12.45
CA TYR A 256 19.74 4.30 -13.05
C TYR A 256 18.64 4.52 -14.10
N THR A 257 18.62 3.64 -15.09
CA THR A 257 17.54 3.47 -16.05
C THR A 257 16.80 2.16 -15.75
N ILE A 258 15.47 2.24 -15.63
CA ILE A 258 14.59 1.09 -15.39
C ILE A 258 13.89 0.72 -16.70
N ASP A 259 13.88 -0.57 -17.00
CA ASP A 259 12.96 -1.17 -17.96
C ASP A 259 11.65 -1.53 -17.23
N TYR A 260 10.65 -0.67 -17.38
CA TYR A 260 9.36 -0.81 -16.69
C TYR A 260 8.52 -1.98 -17.23
N ALA A 261 8.85 -2.52 -18.42
CA ALA A 261 8.17 -3.70 -18.94
C ALA A 261 8.56 -4.95 -18.16
N THR A 262 9.80 -5.03 -17.69
CA THR A 262 10.35 -6.26 -17.08
C THR A 262 10.75 -6.11 -15.61
N GLY A 263 11.01 -4.88 -15.15
CA GLY A 263 11.63 -4.58 -13.86
C GLY A 263 13.15 -4.71 -13.86
N ALA A 264 13.77 -4.99 -15.02
CA ALA A 264 15.22 -4.89 -15.17
C ALA A 264 15.68 -3.43 -15.03
N PHE A 265 16.94 -3.22 -14.64
CA PHE A 265 17.53 -1.89 -14.54
C PHE A 265 19.04 -1.95 -14.76
N ARG A 266 19.62 -0.81 -15.12
CA ARG A 266 21.07 -0.63 -15.29
C ARG A 266 21.50 0.74 -14.78
N SER A 267 22.75 0.87 -14.35
CA SER A 267 23.33 2.19 -14.11
C SER A 267 23.44 2.96 -15.42
N ASN A 268 23.36 4.28 -15.33
CA ASN A 268 23.54 5.20 -16.46
C ASN A 268 25.00 5.36 -16.84
#